data_AF-A0A4W6DUH2-F1
#
_entry.id   AF-A0A4W6DUH2-F1
#
_cell.length_a   1.000
_cell.length_b   1.000
_cell.length_c   1.000
_cell.angle_alpha   90.00
_cell.angle_beta   90.00
_cell.angle_gamma   90.00
#
_symmetry.space_group_name_H-M   'P 1'
#
loop_
_entity.id
_entity.type
_entity.pdbx_description
1 polymer ?
#
loop_
_entity_poly.entity_id
_entity_poly.type
_entity_poly.pdbx_seq_one_letter_code
_entity_poly.pdbx_strand_id
1 'polypeptide(L)'
;LGLTSAELLICLSPSGCLRIQPKIIGVTEGSDVTLPCSLSSRESIELKRFEWRKDGQKDVFLFDGGSRFTSGQDPQFKGRVSHFKDELKNGNASITIRDTKLTDRSLPPLVDNI
;
A
#
# COMPACT_ATOMS: atom_id res chain seq x y z
N LEU A 1 -3.59 5.39 20.04
CA LEU A 1 -4.00 4.72 18.79
C LEU A 1 -3.87 5.71 17.63
N GLY A 2 -3.12 5.37 16.60
CA GLY A 2 -3.07 6.09 15.34
C GLY A 2 -3.82 5.33 14.26
N LEU A 3 -4.54 6.03 13.38
CA LEU A 3 -5.17 5.42 12.22
C LEU A 3 -4.20 5.55 11.04
N THR A 4 -3.72 4.43 10.50
CA THR A 4 -2.93 4.42 9.26
C THR A 4 -3.84 3.96 8.11
N SER A 5 -3.77 4.67 6.98
CA SER A 5 -4.54 4.35 5.78
C SER A 5 -3.66 4.67 4.56
N ALA A 6 -3.57 3.76 3.61
CA ALA A 6 -2.93 4.03 2.33
C ALA A 6 -3.83 3.50 1.23
N GLU A 7 -3.84 4.19 0.10
CA GLU A 7 -4.54 3.75 -1.08
C GLU A 7 -3.61 2.89 -1.92
N LEU A 8 -4.16 1.81 -2.48
CA LEU A 8 -3.44 0.99 -3.44
C LEU A 8 -3.98 1.26 -4.84
N LEU A 9 -3.05 1.51 -5.75
CA LEU A 9 -3.30 1.55 -7.19
C LEU A 9 -2.64 0.33 -7.85
N ILE A 10 -3.42 -0.48 -8.55
CA ILE A 10 -2.93 -1.65 -9.30
C ILE A 10 -3.13 -1.39 -10.78
N CYS A 11 -2.07 -1.43 -11.58
CA CYS A 11 -2.14 -1.26 -13.03
C CYS A 11 -2.06 -2.63 -13.72
N LEU A 12 -3.18 -3.06 -14.30
CA LEU A 12 -3.31 -4.40 -14.91
C LEU A 12 -2.96 -4.40 -16.41
N SER A 13 -3.04 -3.24 -17.05
CA SER A 13 -2.69 -3.04 -18.46
C SER A 13 -2.29 -1.57 -18.69
N PRO A 14 -1.69 -1.24 -19.86
CA PRO A 14 -1.39 0.15 -20.21
C PRO A 14 -2.63 1.07 -20.24
N SER A 15 -3.83 0.48 -20.34
CA SER A 15 -5.09 1.18 -20.56
C SER A 15 -5.81 1.59 -19.28
N GLY A 16 -5.35 1.16 -18.10
CA GLY A 16 -6.00 1.58 -16.85
C GLY A 16 -5.45 0.94 -15.58
N CYS A 17 -5.58 1.68 -14.48
CA CYS A 17 -5.25 1.22 -13.14
C CYS A 17 -6.52 1.13 -12.28
N LEU A 18 -6.65 0.03 -11.55
CA LEU A 18 -7.70 -0.19 -10.57
C LEU A 18 -7.28 0.48 -9.25
N ARG A 19 -8.11 1.41 -8.77
CA ARG A 19 -7.95 2.02 -7.45
C ARG A 19 -8.74 1.21 -6.43
N ILE A 20 -8.04 0.63 -5.46
CA ILE A 20 -8.67 -0.18 -4.41
C ILE A 20 -8.99 0.73 -3.22
N GLN A 21 -10.21 0.60 -2.69
CA GLN A 21 -10.63 1.37 -1.52
C GLN A 21 -9.71 1.08 -0.33
N PRO A 22 -9.19 2.12 0.34
CA PRO A 22 -8.29 1.94 1.47
C PRO A 22 -9.04 1.39 2.68
N LYS A 23 -8.40 0.47 3.41
CA LYS A 23 -8.91 -0.02 4.70
C LYS A 23 -8.24 0.77 5.83
N ILE A 24 -9.06 1.38 6.70
CA ILE A 24 -8.57 2.09 7.89
C ILE A 24 -8.15 1.05 8.94
N ILE A 25 -6.91 1.17 9.45
CA ILE A 25 -6.38 0.29 10.49
C ILE A 25 -5.90 1.12 11.68
N GLY A 26 -6.36 0.74 12.87
CA GLY A 26 -5.85 1.28 14.13
C GLY A 26 -4.59 0.55 14.56
N VAL A 27 -3.50 1.29 14.78
CA VAL A 27 -2.21 0.76 15.24
C VAL A 27 -1.63 1.63 16.35
N THR A 28 -0.88 1.02 17.26
CA THR A 28 -0.10 1.72 18.28
C THR A 28 1.26 2.10 17.70
N GLU A 29 1.72 3.32 17.96
CA GLU A 29 3.05 3.78 17.54
C GLU A 29 4.16 2.80 18.00
N GLY A 30 5.18 2.63 17.16
CA GLY A 30 6.28 1.68 17.35
C GLY A 30 5.92 0.23 17.02
N SER A 31 4.64 -0.08 16.73
CA SER A 31 4.23 -1.42 16.29
C SER A 31 4.36 -1.57 14.77
N ASP A 32 4.42 -2.80 14.30
CA ASP A 32 4.31 -3.14 12.88
C ASP A 32 2.84 -3.24 12.47
N VAL A 33 2.51 -2.82 11.25
CA VAL A 33 1.16 -2.93 10.68
C VAL A 33 1.18 -3.52 9.29
N THR A 34 0.29 -4.46 9.03
CA THR A 34 0.02 -4.96 7.69
C THR A 34 -1.20 -4.25 7.10
N LEU A 35 -1.00 -3.57 5.98
CA LEU A 35 -2.07 -3.01 5.16
C LEU A 35 -2.52 -4.09 4.16
N PRO A 36 -3.73 -4.65 4.33
CA PRO A 36 -4.17 -5.77 3.52
C PRO A 36 -4.62 -5.28 2.15
N CYS A 37 -4.16 -5.97 1.11
CA CYS A 37 -4.80 -5.96 -0.19
C CYS A 37 -4.64 -7.31 -0.87
N SER A 38 -5.73 -7.90 -1.29
CA SER A 38 -5.72 -9.12 -2.09
C SER A 38 -6.84 -9.06 -3.11
N LEU A 39 -6.52 -9.43 -4.35
CA LEU A 39 -7.49 -9.52 -5.42
C LEU A 39 -8.44 -10.70 -5.16
N SER A 40 -9.75 -10.46 -5.25
CA SER A 40 -10.75 -11.53 -5.13
C SER A 40 -10.61 -12.60 -6.21
N SER A 41 -10.13 -12.21 -7.40
CA SER A 41 -9.83 -13.10 -8.53
C SER A 41 -8.66 -14.05 -8.27
N ARG A 42 -7.79 -13.76 -7.28
CA ARG A 42 -6.55 -14.51 -6.96
C ARG A 42 -5.59 -14.70 -8.14
N GLU A 43 -5.71 -13.85 -9.15
CA GLU A 43 -4.79 -13.86 -10.29
C GLU A 43 -3.37 -13.43 -9.87
N SER A 44 -2.34 -13.99 -10.51
CA SER A 44 -0.97 -13.58 -10.24
C SER A 44 -0.74 -12.11 -10.61
N ILE A 45 -0.05 -11.41 -9.72
CA ILE A 45 0.39 -10.03 -9.90
C ILE A 45 1.93 -9.91 -9.90
N GLU A 46 2.66 -11.01 -10.01
CA GLU A 46 4.14 -11.05 -9.96
C GLU A 46 4.81 -10.19 -11.05
N LEU A 47 4.14 -10.04 -12.19
CA LEU A 47 4.61 -9.25 -13.32
C LEU A 47 3.80 -7.95 -13.50
N LYS A 48 2.84 -7.68 -12.61
CA LYS A 48 1.99 -6.49 -12.69
C LYS A 48 2.59 -5.35 -11.89
N ARG A 49 2.26 -4.12 -12.29
CA ARG A 49 2.63 -2.93 -11.54
C ARG A 49 1.59 -2.64 -10.47
N PHE A 50 2.03 -2.38 -9.24
CA PHE A 50 1.17 -1.84 -8.20
C PHE A 50 1.94 -0.90 -7.29
N GLU A 51 1.25 0.13 -6.83
CA GLU A 51 1.80 1.18 -5.98
C GLU A 51 0.88 1.47 -4.80
N TRP A 52 1.48 1.63 -3.63
CA TRP A 52 0.80 2.13 -2.44
C TRP A 52 1.15 3.60 -2.27
N ARG A 53 0.11 4.43 -2.10
CA ARG A 53 0.25 5.87 -1.89
C ARG A 53 -0.49 6.29 -0.63
N LYS A 54 0.15 7.12 0.18
CA LYS A 54 -0.48 7.75 1.33
C LYS A 54 -1.08 9.09 0.89
N ASP A 55 -2.37 9.27 1.20
CA ASP A 55 -3.16 10.47 0.88
C ASP A 55 -3.07 10.91 -0.59
N GLY A 56 -2.85 9.96 -1.51
CA GLY A 56 -2.66 10.23 -2.96
C GLY A 56 -1.42 11.05 -3.32
N GLN A 57 -0.53 11.33 -2.37
CA GLN A 57 0.60 12.24 -2.55
C GLN A 57 1.95 11.55 -2.34
N LYS A 58 2.09 10.76 -1.29
CA LYS A 58 3.37 10.16 -0.89
C LYS A 58 3.46 8.71 -1.34
N ASP A 59 4.52 8.37 -2.06
CA ASP A 59 4.75 7.00 -2.53
C ASP A 59 5.30 6.13 -1.41
N VAL A 60 4.46 5.22 -0.90
CA VAL A 60 4.80 4.30 0.19
C VAL A 60 5.56 3.10 -0.33
N PHE A 61 5.16 2.55 -1.48
CA PHE A 61 5.76 1.36 -2.08
C PHE A 61 5.43 1.29 -3.57
N LEU A 62 6.39 0.88 -4.38
CA LEU A 62 6.20 0.59 -5.80
C LEU A 62 6.81 -0.77 -6.15
N PHE A 63 6.01 -1.60 -6.79
CA PHE A 63 6.43 -2.83 -7.44
C PHE A 63 6.05 -2.77 -8.91
N ASP A 64 7.01 -3.10 -9.77
CA ASP A 64 6.83 -3.04 -11.21
C ASP A 64 7.60 -4.20 -11.85
N GLY A 65 6.89 -5.04 -12.61
CA GLY A 65 7.49 -6.09 -13.44
C GLY A 65 8.46 -7.03 -12.72
N GLY A 66 8.17 -7.46 -11.48
CA GLY A 66 9.03 -8.37 -10.72
C GLY A 66 10.07 -7.68 -9.83
N SER A 67 10.16 -6.35 -9.87
CA SER A 67 11.15 -5.59 -9.10
C SER A 67 10.51 -4.56 -8.18
N ARG A 68 11.07 -4.41 -6.98
CA ARG A 68 10.73 -3.32 -6.08
C ARG A 68 11.56 -2.09 -6.43
N PHE A 69 10.90 -0.95 -6.57
CA PHE A 69 11.55 0.33 -6.83
C PHE A 69 11.60 1.19 -5.56
N THR A 70 12.80 1.65 -5.21
CA THR A 70 13.05 2.44 -3.99
C THR A 70 13.49 3.87 -4.26
N SER A 71 13.77 4.23 -5.52
CA SER A 71 14.27 5.56 -5.90
C SER A 71 13.23 6.67 -5.72
N GLY A 72 11.95 6.39 -5.97
CA GLY A 72 10.84 7.32 -5.77
C GLY A 72 10.10 7.17 -4.44
N GLN A 73 10.51 6.24 -3.58
CA GLN A 73 9.83 6.01 -2.30
C GLN A 73 10.03 7.21 -1.37
N ASP A 74 8.96 7.69 -0.75
CA ASP A 74 9.02 8.80 0.20
C ASP A 74 9.99 8.44 1.36
N PRO A 75 10.93 9.34 1.73
CA PRO A 75 11.94 9.09 2.76
C PRO A 75 11.37 8.60 4.09
N GLN A 76 10.14 9.00 4.45
CA GLN A 76 9.45 8.55 5.65
C GLN A 76 9.30 7.02 5.69
N PHE A 77 9.10 6.35 4.55
CA PHE A 77 8.80 4.92 4.44
C PHE A 77 10.01 4.06 4.07
N LYS A 78 11.13 4.70 3.70
CA LYS A 78 12.34 4.01 3.28
C LYS A 78 12.87 3.11 4.41
N GLY A 79 13.19 1.87 4.06
CA GLY A 79 13.68 0.85 5.02
C GLY A 79 12.63 0.27 5.96
N ARG A 80 11.39 0.80 5.99
CA ARG A 80 10.32 0.33 6.88
C ARG A 80 9.27 -0.54 6.20
N VAL A 81 9.17 -0.47 4.87
CA VAL A 81 8.11 -1.18 4.12
C VAL A 81 8.63 -2.52 3.57
N SER A 82 7.80 -3.56 3.64
CA SER A 82 8.00 -4.87 3.01
C SER A 82 6.70 -5.39 2.37
N HIS A 83 6.79 -6.37 1.47
CA HIS A 83 5.64 -6.98 0.79
C HIS A 83 5.76 -8.51 0.84
N PHE A 84 4.64 -9.21 0.62
CA PHE A 84 4.59 -10.67 0.63
C PHE A 84 4.93 -11.23 -0.76
N LYS A 85 6.22 -11.29 -1.08
CA LYS A 85 6.71 -11.70 -2.41
C LYS A 85 6.12 -13.03 -2.88
N ASP A 86 6.10 -14.04 -2.01
CA ASP A 86 5.61 -15.38 -2.35
C ASP A 86 4.10 -15.46 -2.56
N GLU A 87 3.35 -14.44 -2.12
CA GLU A 87 1.89 -14.36 -2.23
C GLU A 87 1.43 -13.50 -3.42
N LEU A 88 2.37 -12.89 -4.17
CA LEU A 88 2.05 -12.18 -5.41
C LEU A 88 1.39 -13.12 -6.44
N LYS A 89 1.78 -14.40 -6.46
CA LYS A 89 1.15 -15.43 -7.30
C LYS A 89 -0.34 -15.66 -7.00
N ASN A 90 -0.77 -15.30 -5.79
CA ASN A 90 -2.15 -15.41 -5.30
C ASN A 90 -2.89 -14.06 -5.34
N GLY A 91 -2.31 -13.04 -5.97
CA GLY A 91 -2.91 -11.71 -6.06
C GLY A 91 -2.82 -10.89 -4.77
N ASN A 92 -1.90 -11.22 -3.86
CA ASN A 92 -1.74 -10.51 -2.60
C ASN A 92 -0.74 -9.35 -2.73
N ALA A 93 -1.26 -8.12 -2.80
CA ALA A 93 -0.48 -6.89 -2.86
C ALA A 93 -0.28 -6.24 -1.47
N SER A 94 -0.53 -6.98 -0.37
CA SER A 94 -0.40 -6.45 0.98
C SER A 94 1.02 -5.99 1.28
N ILE A 95 1.14 -4.95 2.09
CA ILE A 95 2.43 -4.45 2.59
C ILE A 95 2.45 -4.42 4.10
N THR A 96 3.64 -4.55 4.68
CA THR A 96 3.89 -4.33 6.10
C THR A 96 4.77 -3.09 6.26
N ILE A 97 4.33 -2.16 7.11
CA ILE A 97 5.08 -0.99 7.55
C ILE A 97 5.57 -1.28 8.97
N ARG A 98 6.88 -1.31 9.14
CA ARG A 98 7.53 -1.51 10.45
C ARG A 98 7.69 -0.21 11.21
N ASP A 99 7.76 -0.30 12.54
CA ASP A 99 8.01 0.85 13.42
C ASP A 99 7.11 2.03 13.04
N THR A 100 5.80 1.84 13.20
CA THR A 100 4.80 2.85 12.80
C THR A 100 4.99 4.14 13.57
N LYS A 101 4.87 5.27 12.87
CA LYS A 101 5.09 6.63 13.41
C LYS A 101 3.79 7.42 13.40
N LEU A 102 3.69 8.45 14.24
CA LEU A 102 2.55 9.39 14.18
C LEU A 102 2.35 9.99 12.77
N THR A 103 3.43 10.20 12.02
CA THR A 103 3.38 10.73 10.65
C THR A 103 2.87 9.73 9.61
N ASP A 104 2.78 8.44 9.95
CA ASP A 104 2.16 7.42 9.10
C ASP A 104 0.64 7.51 9.13
N ARG A 105 0.09 8.25 10.11
CA ARG A 105 -1.35 8.46 10.22
C ARG A 105 -1.87 9.22 9.01
N SER A 106 -3.01 8.77 8.53
CA SER A 106 -3.74 9.44 7.46
C SER A 106 -4.97 10.09 8.07
N LEU A 107 -5.36 11.24 7.53
CA LEU A 107 -6.63 11.84 7.93
C LEU A 107 -7.74 10.87 7.51
N PRO A 108 -8.77 10.64 8.33
CA PRO A 108 -9.95 9.94 7.84
C PRO A 108 -10.46 10.69 6.59
N PRO A 109 -10.97 9.98 5.57
CA PRO A 109 -11.57 10.63 4.42
C PRO A 109 -12.59 11.64 4.95
N LEU A 110 -12.52 12.88 4.46
CA LEU A 110 -13.53 13.88 4.75
C LEU A 110 -14.86 13.24 4.33
N VAL A 111 -15.74 13.00 5.29
CA VAL A 111 -17.11 12.66 4.97
C VAL A 111 -17.69 13.92 4.33
N ASP A 112 -17.86 13.89 3.01
CA ASP A 112 -18.69 14.87 2.34
C ASP A 112 -20.11 14.63 2.86
N ASN A 113 -20.51 15.36 3.90
CA ASN A 113 -21.89 15.48 4.32
C ASN A 113 -22.61 16.28 3.22
N ILE A 114 -23.14 15.58 2.21
CA ILE A 114 -24.19 16.07 1.31
C ILE A 114 -25.40 15.15 1.43
#